data_AF-A0A6A4NS19-F1
#
_entry.id   AF-A0A6A4NS19-F1
#
_cell.length_a   1.000
_cell.length_b   1.000
_cell.length_c   1.000
_cell.angle_alpha   90.00
_cell.angle_beta   90.00
_cell.angle_gamma   90.00
#
_symmetry.space_group_name_H-M   'P 1'
#
loop_
_entity.id
_entity.type
_entity.pdbx_description
1 polymer ?
#
loop_
_entity_poly.entity_id
_entity_poly.type
_entity_poly.pdbx_seq_one_letter_code
_entity_poly.pdbx_strand_id
1 'polypeptide(L)'
;MTRFGQKTANSQHEYATVHVKGDQFYGARSNMNVWSPKVSDAGEFSLGQMWLASGSYEAKDLTTIEVGWHVFPDIYGGDRNPRLFGYWTRDAYEKNGCHNLLCPGFVQTDKRVALGAALSKPVSSYNGNQFDISLMVWKDPKNGNWWLKYGE
;
A
#
# COMPACT_ATOMS: atom_id res chain seq x y z
N MET A 1 -2.62 34.61 9.53
CA MET A 1 -2.08 33.65 8.54
C MET A 1 -2.50 32.25 8.97
N THR A 2 -3.38 31.61 8.19
CA THR A 2 -3.78 30.22 8.43
C THR A 2 -2.61 29.31 8.05
N ARG A 3 -2.03 28.60 9.02
CA ARG A 3 -0.99 27.59 8.77
C ARG A 3 -1.68 26.26 8.50
N PHE A 4 -1.66 25.82 7.25
CA PHE A 4 -1.99 24.45 6.89
C PHE A 4 -0.76 23.58 7.19
N GLY A 5 -0.93 22.42 7.83
CA GLY A 5 0.15 21.41 7.97
C GLY A 5 0.71 21.16 9.37
N GLN A 6 0.16 21.75 10.44
CA GLN A 6 0.50 21.32 11.80
C GLN A 6 -0.75 20.79 12.51
N LYS A 7 -0.92 19.47 12.47
CA LYS A 7 -1.91 18.77 13.27
C LYS A 7 -1.15 18.05 14.38
N THR A 8 -1.35 18.46 15.63
CA THR A 8 -1.07 17.61 16.78
C THR A 8 -2.11 16.49 16.76
N ALA A 9 -1.73 15.32 16.24
CA ALA A 9 -2.56 14.14 16.28
C ALA A 9 -2.02 13.21 17.39
N ASN A 10 -2.86 12.87 18.38
CA ASN A 10 -2.61 11.75 19.29
C ASN A 10 -3.06 10.43 18.62
N SER A 11 -2.77 10.26 17.32
CA SER A 11 -3.09 9.03 16.60
C SER A 11 -1.81 8.23 16.39
N GLN A 12 -1.93 6.91 16.38
CA GLN A 12 -0.81 6.04 16.01
C GLN A 12 -0.43 6.19 14.52
N HIS A 13 -1.37 6.63 13.67
CA HIS A 13 -1.16 6.79 12.22
C HIS A 13 -1.78 8.09 11.68
N GLU A 14 -1.02 8.84 10.88
CA GLU A 14 -1.50 10.01 10.13
C GLU A 14 -1.73 9.70 8.65
N TYR A 15 -2.85 10.18 8.10
CA TYR A 15 -3.21 9.94 6.71
C TYR A 15 -3.66 11.23 5.98
N ALA A 16 -3.34 11.29 4.70
CA ALA A 16 -3.99 12.15 3.71
C ALA A 16 -4.66 11.25 2.67
N THR A 17 -6.00 11.23 2.63
CA THR A 17 -6.75 10.26 1.81
C THR A 17 -7.84 10.91 0.95
N VAL A 18 -8.12 10.27 -0.17
CA VAL A 18 -9.32 10.43 -0.98
C VAL A 18 -9.98 9.06 -1.04
N HIS A 19 -11.30 9.00 -0.88
CA HIS A 19 -12.05 7.76 -0.93
C HIS A 19 -13.36 7.93 -1.70
N VAL A 20 -13.80 6.85 -2.33
CA VAL A 20 -15.13 6.71 -2.92
C VAL A 20 -15.86 5.56 -2.23
N LYS A 21 -17.15 5.72 -1.95
CA LYS A 21 -18.00 4.75 -1.26
C LYS A 21 -19.38 4.71 -1.92
N GLY A 22 -20.14 3.65 -1.65
CA GLY A 22 -21.55 3.54 -2.04
C GLY A 22 -21.82 2.70 -3.29
N ASP A 23 -20.81 2.04 -3.85
CA ASP A 23 -20.95 1.15 -5.01
C ASP A 23 -20.09 -0.12 -4.85
N GLN A 24 -20.26 -1.08 -5.75
CA GLN A 24 -19.46 -2.30 -5.85
C GLN A 24 -18.32 -2.10 -6.83
N PHE A 25 -17.09 -2.06 -6.32
CA PHE A 25 -15.89 -1.93 -7.14
C PHE A 25 -15.24 -3.29 -7.37
N TYR A 26 -15.02 -3.64 -8.65
CA TYR A 26 -14.31 -4.87 -9.05
C TYR A 26 -12.83 -4.63 -9.33
N GLY A 27 -12.32 -3.47 -8.97
CA GLY A 27 -10.93 -3.10 -9.19
C GLY A 27 -10.70 -1.61 -9.06
N ALA A 28 -9.43 -1.24 -9.05
CA ALA A 28 -8.99 0.13 -9.09
C ALA A 28 -7.61 0.21 -9.74
N ARG A 29 -7.30 1.38 -10.31
CA ARG A 29 -5.99 1.69 -10.89
C ARG A 29 -5.50 3.00 -10.29
N SER A 30 -4.22 3.06 -9.97
CA SER A 30 -3.59 4.26 -9.45
C SER A 30 -2.19 4.42 -10.03
N ASN A 31 -1.86 5.67 -10.41
CA ASN A 31 -0.50 6.10 -10.63
C ASN A 31 -0.08 6.92 -9.41
N MET A 32 1.02 6.54 -8.76
CA MET A 32 1.48 7.19 -7.54
C MET A 32 2.97 7.46 -7.59
N ASN A 33 3.37 8.69 -7.23
CA ASN A 33 4.78 9.03 -7.10
C ASN A 33 5.43 8.22 -5.99
N VAL A 34 6.61 7.68 -6.27
CA VAL A 34 7.45 6.99 -5.30
C VAL A 34 8.35 8.01 -4.65
N TRP A 35 8.28 8.12 -3.33
CA TRP A 35 9.13 9.00 -2.52
C TRP A 35 9.98 8.15 -1.57
N SER A 36 11.09 8.73 -1.08
CA SER A 36 11.92 8.12 -0.03
C SER A 36 11.84 8.95 1.25
N PRO A 37 10.69 8.94 1.95
CA PRO A 37 10.55 9.61 3.24
C PRO A 37 11.55 9.03 4.25
N LYS A 38 12.04 9.87 5.15
CA LYS A 38 12.89 9.42 6.25
C LYS A 38 12.00 8.92 7.38
N VAL A 39 12.16 7.64 7.73
CA VAL A 39 11.64 7.04 8.96
C VAL A 39 12.79 6.79 9.92
N SER A 40 12.66 7.32 11.13
CA SER A 40 13.76 7.37 12.10
C SER A 40 13.83 6.05 12.84
N ASP A 41 12.71 5.63 13.41
CA ASP A 41 12.61 4.42 14.22
C ASP A 41 12.25 3.20 13.39
N ALA A 42 12.67 2.01 13.84
CA ALA A 42 12.44 0.77 13.10
C ALA A 42 10.95 0.42 13.00
N GLY A 43 10.18 0.73 14.06
CA GLY A 43 8.73 0.52 14.12
C GLY A 43 7.90 1.61 13.45
N GLU A 44 8.54 2.68 12.95
CA GLU A 44 7.86 3.68 12.13
C GLU A 44 7.81 3.22 10.66
N PHE A 45 6.74 3.58 9.98
CA PHE A 45 6.63 3.38 8.53
C PHE A 45 5.98 4.58 7.85
N SER A 46 6.23 4.72 6.55
CA SER A 46 5.55 5.69 5.70
C SER A 46 5.22 5.03 4.36
N LEU A 47 4.05 5.33 3.81
CA LEU A 47 3.54 4.65 2.62
C LEU A 47 2.76 5.59 1.69
N GLY A 48 2.70 5.20 0.42
CA GLY A 48 1.73 5.67 -0.56
C GLY A 48 1.01 4.45 -1.13
N GLN A 49 -0.32 4.44 -1.09
CA GLN A 49 -1.08 3.23 -1.42
C GLN A 49 -2.45 3.47 -2.05
N MET A 50 -2.92 2.42 -2.72
CA MET A 50 -4.31 2.22 -3.10
C MET A 50 -4.92 1.16 -2.17
N TRP A 51 -6.12 1.45 -1.67
CA TRP A 51 -6.81 0.64 -0.67
C TRP A 51 -8.20 0.24 -1.20
N LEU A 52 -8.42 -1.05 -1.43
CA LEU A 52 -9.76 -1.60 -1.70
C LEU A 52 -10.26 -2.23 -0.40
N ALA A 53 -11.47 -1.86 0.02
CA ALA A 53 -12.05 -2.30 1.28
C ALA A 53 -13.52 -2.70 1.13
N SER A 54 -13.94 -3.71 1.88
CA SER A 54 -15.33 -4.16 2.00
C SER A 54 -15.57 -4.68 3.42
N GLY A 55 -16.75 -4.41 4.00
CA GLY A 55 -17.05 -4.73 5.40
C GLY A 55 -16.76 -3.57 6.35
N SER A 56 -16.67 -3.87 7.64
CA SER A 56 -16.52 -2.89 8.72
C SER A 56 -15.60 -3.37 9.84
N TYR A 57 -15.02 -2.42 10.57
CA TYR A 57 -14.21 -2.74 11.75
C TYR A 57 -15.10 -3.30 12.88
N GLU A 58 -16.29 -2.72 13.06
CA GLU A 58 -17.22 -3.06 14.14
C GLU A 58 -17.73 -4.50 14.03
N ALA A 59 -18.06 -4.96 12.82
CA ALA A 59 -18.49 -6.33 12.59
C ALA A 59 -17.33 -7.33 12.44
N LYS A 60 -16.08 -6.85 12.45
CA LYS A 60 -14.85 -7.64 12.28
C LYS A 60 -14.80 -8.43 10.97
N ASP A 61 -15.52 -7.96 9.95
CA ASP A 61 -15.62 -8.57 8.62
C ASP A 61 -14.87 -7.74 7.55
N LEU A 62 -14.20 -6.65 7.97
CA LEU A 62 -13.41 -5.83 7.07
C LEU A 62 -12.34 -6.66 6.35
N THR A 63 -12.48 -6.70 5.04
CA THR A 63 -11.53 -7.29 4.11
C THR A 63 -10.89 -6.18 3.31
N THR A 64 -9.56 -6.23 3.17
CA THR A 64 -8.81 -5.24 2.41
C THR A 64 -7.80 -5.88 1.46
N ILE A 65 -7.57 -5.18 0.35
CA ILE A 65 -6.42 -5.36 -0.52
C ILE A 65 -5.73 -4.01 -0.61
N GLU A 66 -4.47 -3.99 -0.20
CA GLU A 66 -3.65 -2.78 -0.08
C GLU A 66 -2.39 -2.97 -0.90
N VAL A 67 -2.16 -2.05 -1.84
CA VAL A 67 -0.99 -2.12 -2.73
C VAL A 67 -0.40 -0.75 -2.93
N GLY A 68 0.92 -0.68 -2.98
CA GLY A 68 1.61 0.60 -3.07
C GLY A 68 3.10 0.46 -2.85
N TRP A 69 3.71 1.54 -2.39
CA TRP A 69 5.07 1.52 -1.88
C TRP A 69 5.08 1.91 -0.41
N HIS A 70 6.02 1.33 0.34
CA HIS A 70 6.28 1.75 1.71
C HIS A 70 7.76 1.74 2.06
N VAL A 71 8.13 2.56 3.04
CA VAL A 71 9.39 2.47 3.76
C VAL A 71 9.04 1.93 5.14
N PHE A 72 9.35 0.66 5.40
CA PHE A 72 9.01 -0.02 6.65
C PHE A 72 10.17 -0.90 7.13
N PRO A 73 11.11 -0.35 7.90
CA PRO A 73 12.34 -1.04 8.25
C PRO A 73 12.15 -2.33 9.05
N ASP A 74 11.13 -2.40 9.91
CA ASP A 74 10.85 -3.55 10.79
C ASP A 74 10.76 -4.87 10.02
N ILE A 75 10.02 -4.88 8.90
CA ILE A 75 9.79 -6.09 8.10
C ILE A 75 10.88 -6.35 7.05
N TYR A 76 11.86 -5.46 6.93
CA TYR A 76 12.93 -5.52 5.93
C TYR A 76 14.34 -5.46 6.53
N GLY A 77 14.50 -5.83 7.80
CA GLY A 77 15.81 -5.94 8.46
C GLY A 77 16.56 -4.61 8.56
N GLY A 78 15.83 -3.50 8.75
CA GLY A 78 16.40 -2.16 8.89
C GLY A 78 16.57 -1.38 7.56
N ASP A 79 16.24 -1.99 6.42
CA ASP A 79 16.28 -1.32 5.13
C ASP A 79 15.27 -0.17 5.05
N ARG A 80 15.72 0.99 4.57
CA ARG A 80 14.94 2.23 4.47
C ARG A 80 14.68 2.66 3.03
N ASN A 81 14.84 1.76 2.08
CA ASN A 81 14.44 2.04 0.69
C ASN A 81 12.92 1.89 0.54
N PRO A 82 12.28 2.72 -0.31
CA PRO A 82 10.91 2.48 -0.73
C PRO A 82 10.81 1.11 -1.40
N ARG A 83 9.84 0.31 -0.98
CA ARG A 83 9.61 -1.04 -1.50
C ARG A 83 8.19 -1.19 -1.95
N LEU A 84 8.01 -1.85 -3.10
CA LEU A 84 6.68 -2.31 -3.54
C LEU A 84 6.13 -3.22 -2.45
N PHE A 85 4.87 -3.03 -2.08
CA PHE A 85 4.23 -3.92 -1.11
C PHE A 85 2.81 -4.28 -1.53
N GLY A 86 2.40 -5.42 -1.02
CA GLY A 86 1.02 -5.83 -0.93
C GLY A 86 0.69 -6.17 0.52
N TYR A 87 -0.51 -5.82 0.95
CA TYR A 87 -1.09 -6.29 2.19
C TYR A 87 -2.54 -6.74 1.93
N TRP A 88 -2.98 -7.72 2.70
CA TRP A 88 -4.38 -8.13 2.72
C TRP A 88 -4.80 -8.45 4.15
N THR A 89 -6.07 -8.22 4.47
CA THR A 89 -6.73 -8.79 5.66
C THR A 89 -8.14 -9.25 5.28
N ARG A 90 -8.72 -10.16 6.05
CA ARG A 90 -10.15 -10.55 5.96
C ARG A 90 -10.92 -10.45 7.28
N ASP A 91 -10.27 -10.00 8.34
CA ASP A 91 -10.85 -9.95 9.69
C ASP A 91 -10.46 -8.66 10.44
N ALA A 92 -10.53 -7.52 9.74
CA ALA A 92 -10.27 -6.21 10.34
C ALA A 92 -8.90 -6.09 11.04
N TYR A 93 -7.86 -6.68 10.46
CA TYR A 93 -6.47 -6.63 10.95
C TYR A 93 -6.24 -7.35 12.29
N GLU A 94 -7.15 -8.24 12.69
CA GLU A 94 -7.07 -8.95 13.97
C GLU A 94 -6.06 -10.12 13.90
N LYS A 95 -6.21 -11.01 12.92
CA LYS A 95 -5.38 -12.23 12.83
C LYS A 95 -5.08 -12.68 11.41
N ASN A 96 -6.06 -12.57 10.51
CA ASN A 96 -5.97 -13.05 9.14
C ASN A 96 -5.58 -11.89 8.22
N GLY A 97 -4.29 -11.64 8.12
CA GLY A 97 -3.72 -10.73 7.14
C GLY A 97 -2.22 -10.86 7.03
N CYS A 98 -1.63 -10.29 5.98
CA CYS A 98 -0.22 -10.47 5.71
C CYS A 98 0.39 -9.45 4.77
N HIS A 99 1.64 -9.08 5.06
CA HIS A 99 2.47 -8.36 4.10
C HIS A 99 3.11 -9.33 3.10
N ASN A 100 3.13 -8.91 1.84
CA ASN A 100 3.90 -9.50 0.76
C ASN A 100 3.74 -11.04 0.69
N LEU A 101 4.88 -11.74 0.60
CA LEU A 101 4.96 -13.20 0.62
C LEU A 101 5.40 -13.74 1.99
N LEU A 102 5.26 -12.93 3.07
CA LEU A 102 5.66 -13.37 4.42
C LEU A 102 4.80 -14.52 4.94
N CYS A 103 3.60 -14.68 4.39
CA CYS A 103 2.75 -15.83 4.62
C CYS A 103 1.84 -16.09 3.40
N PRO A 104 1.15 -17.25 3.33
CA PRO A 104 0.29 -17.59 2.21
C PRO A 104 -0.83 -16.57 2.01
N GLY A 105 -1.02 -16.10 0.77
CA GLY A 105 -2.12 -15.20 0.40
C GLY A 105 -1.93 -14.56 -0.96
N PHE A 106 -0.69 -14.18 -1.31
CA PHE A 106 -0.32 -13.78 -2.65
C PHE A 106 0.38 -14.93 -3.39
N VAL A 107 0.06 -15.08 -4.68
CA VAL A 107 0.75 -15.99 -5.59
C VAL A 107 1.42 -15.16 -6.67
N GLN A 108 2.74 -15.04 -6.59
CA GLN A 108 3.51 -14.31 -7.60
C GLN A 108 3.65 -15.17 -8.86
N THR A 109 3.14 -14.64 -9.98
CA THR A 109 3.15 -15.33 -11.28
C THR A 109 4.15 -14.73 -12.26
N ASP A 110 4.46 -13.43 -12.15
CA ASP A 110 5.48 -12.76 -12.96
C ASP A 110 6.86 -12.88 -12.30
N LYS A 111 7.89 -13.06 -13.13
CA LYS A 111 9.29 -13.23 -12.70
C LYS A 111 10.10 -11.92 -12.71
N ARG A 112 9.51 -10.82 -13.19
CA ARG A 112 10.18 -9.52 -13.38
C ARG A 112 9.87 -8.52 -12.25
N VAL A 113 8.76 -8.74 -11.55
CA VAL A 113 8.30 -7.87 -10.45
C VAL A 113 8.06 -8.73 -9.22
N ALA A 114 8.55 -8.29 -8.06
CA ALA A 114 8.37 -9.00 -6.81
C ALA A 114 7.82 -8.08 -5.71
N LEU A 115 6.88 -8.60 -4.92
CA LEU A 115 6.45 -7.92 -3.70
C LEU A 115 7.60 -7.87 -2.71
N GLY A 116 7.79 -6.72 -2.07
CA GLY A 116 8.94 -6.43 -1.22
C GLY A 116 10.19 -6.00 -1.98
N ALA A 117 10.19 -5.98 -3.32
CA ALA A 117 11.34 -5.48 -4.08
C ALA A 117 11.55 -3.98 -3.84
N ALA A 118 12.82 -3.58 -3.73
CA ALA A 118 13.21 -2.18 -3.63
C ALA A 118 12.85 -1.45 -4.92
N LEU A 119 12.08 -0.38 -4.80
CA LEU A 119 11.85 0.62 -5.84
C LEU A 119 13.06 1.56 -5.84
N SER A 120 14.18 0.99 -6.29
CA SER A 120 15.48 1.65 -6.29
C SER A 120 15.48 2.88 -7.18
N LYS A 121 16.40 3.82 -6.89
CA LYS A 121 16.52 5.12 -7.54
C LYS A 121 16.48 5.04 -9.09
N PRO A 122 15.88 6.05 -9.75
CA PRO A 122 15.48 7.33 -9.16
C PRO A 122 14.09 7.32 -8.50
N VAL A 123 13.97 8.06 -7.40
CA VAL A 123 12.70 8.35 -6.69
C VAL A 123 12.41 9.84 -6.78
N SER A 124 11.15 10.21 -6.52
CA SER A 124 10.68 11.60 -6.59
C SER A 124 11.41 12.50 -5.59
N SER A 125 11.57 13.77 -5.97
CA SER A 125 12.27 14.78 -5.18
C SER A 125 11.56 16.12 -5.21
N TYR A 126 11.69 16.90 -4.13
CA TYR A 126 11.10 18.24 -4.09
C TYR A 126 11.78 19.14 -5.12
N ASN A 127 10.97 19.87 -5.91
CA ASN A 127 11.43 20.75 -6.99
C ASN A 127 12.33 20.05 -8.02
N GLY A 128 12.20 18.73 -8.15
CA GLY A 128 12.97 17.93 -9.10
C GLY A 128 12.11 16.90 -9.81
N ASN A 129 12.76 15.93 -10.44
CA ASN A 129 12.10 14.90 -11.21
C ASN A 129 11.15 14.08 -10.31
N GLN A 130 9.98 13.77 -10.88
CA GLN A 130 8.96 12.91 -10.28
C GLN A 130 9.00 11.55 -10.97
N PHE A 131 8.90 10.49 -10.19
CA PHE A 131 8.89 9.11 -10.68
C PHE A 131 7.72 8.39 -10.05
N ASP A 132 6.85 7.81 -10.87
CA ASP A 132 5.65 7.12 -10.42
C ASP A 132 5.63 5.65 -10.81
N ILE A 133 4.75 4.91 -10.15
CA ILE A 133 4.39 3.53 -10.47
C ILE A 133 2.90 3.46 -10.78
N SER A 134 2.56 2.66 -11.80
CA SER A 134 1.17 2.29 -12.12
C SER A 134 0.86 0.95 -11.46
N LEU A 135 -0.20 0.92 -10.66
CA LEU A 135 -0.72 -0.29 -10.04
C LEU A 135 -2.18 -0.48 -10.44
N MET A 136 -2.55 -1.71 -10.80
CA MET A 136 -3.94 -2.08 -11.07
C MET A 136 -4.29 -3.33 -10.26
N VAL A 137 -5.39 -3.23 -9.51
CA VAL A 137 -6.01 -4.37 -8.83
C VAL A 137 -7.34 -4.63 -9.49
N TRP A 138 -7.65 -5.88 -9.85
CA TRP A 138 -8.97 -6.23 -10.39
C TRP A 138 -9.36 -7.65 -10.03
N LYS A 139 -10.68 -7.87 -9.97
CA LYS A 139 -11.27 -9.20 -9.83
C LYS A 139 -11.51 -9.79 -11.22
N ASP A 140 -10.91 -10.94 -11.49
CA ASP A 140 -11.12 -11.67 -12.74
C ASP A 140 -12.56 -12.24 -12.76
N PRO A 141 -13.39 -11.88 -13.75
CA PRO A 141 -14.77 -12.34 -13.82
C PRO A 141 -14.91 -13.84 -14.09
N LYS A 142 -13.87 -14.52 -14.57
CA LYS A 142 -13.93 -15.95 -14.93
C LYS A 142 -13.70 -16.86 -13.74
N ASN A 143 -12.70 -16.57 -12.91
CA ASN A 143 -12.30 -17.42 -11.79
C ASN A 143 -12.52 -16.76 -10.42
N GLY A 144 -12.85 -15.47 -10.37
CA GLY A 144 -13.09 -14.73 -9.13
C GLY A 144 -11.83 -14.33 -8.36
N ASN A 145 -10.62 -14.63 -8.89
CA ASN A 145 -9.36 -14.26 -8.27
C ASN A 145 -9.12 -12.75 -8.38
N TRP A 146 -8.47 -12.20 -7.36
CA TRP A 146 -7.95 -10.85 -7.40
C TRP A 146 -6.53 -10.85 -7.95
N TRP A 147 -6.28 -9.98 -8.92
CA TRP A 147 -4.99 -9.81 -9.55
C TRP A 147 -4.40 -8.46 -9.22
N LEU A 148 -3.08 -8.43 -9.07
CA LEU A 148 -2.27 -7.23 -9.02
C LEU A 148 -1.41 -7.16 -10.27
N LYS A 149 -1.44 -6.03 -10.97
CA LYS A 149 -0.54 -5.69 -12.06
C LYS A 149 0.29 -4.47 -11.69
N TYR A 150 1.58 -4.56 -12.01
CA TYR A 150 2.55 -3.48 -11.89
C TYR A 150 2.93 -3.01 -13.31
N GLY A 151 2.87 -1.70 -13.55
CA GLY A 151 3.11 -1.10 -14.86
C GLY A 151 1.86 -1.01 -15.74
N GLU A 152 2.07 -0.68 -17.01
CA GLU A 152 1.01 -0.53 -18.01
C GLU A 152 0.51 -1.82 -18.64
#